data_AF-A0A1H8MY25-F1
#
_entry.id   AF-A0A1H8MY25-F1
#
_cell.length_a   1.000
_cell.length_b   1.000
_cell.length_c   1.000
_cell.angle_alpha   90.00
_cell.angle_beta   90.00
_cell.angle_gamma   90.00
#
_symmetry.space_group_name_H-M   'P 1'
#
loop_
_entity.id
_entity.type
_entity.pdbx_description
1 polymer ?
#
loop_
_entity_poly.entity_id
_entity_poly.type
_entity_poly.pdbx_seq_one_letter_code
_entity_poly.pdbx_strand_id
1 'polypeptide(L)'
;MAYEMHDPVWTGTAYTHDGVQRVGDDGNTERFSAVADHYLLSASGFPPEWPTDLELKIVDEEMNLNRELLRSARTRLEQLDDLDPEPKAVVDDRLTTLLAEHFEDAGFE
;
A
#
# COMPACT_ATOMS: atom_id res chain seq x y z
N MET A 1 9.19 -11.35 -12.85
CA MET A 1 8.38 -10.11 -12.83
C MET A 1 9.10 -9.18 -11.86
N ALA A 2 9.34 -7.92 -12.22
CA ALA A 2 10.14 -7.01 -11.40
C ALA A 2 9.16 -6.10 -10.66
N TYR A 3 8.93 -6.40 -9.37
CA TYR A 3 8.13 -5.54 -8.54
C TYR A 3 8.87 -4.21 -8.33
N GLU A 4 8.17 -3.10 -8.53
CA GLU A 4 8.73 -1.76 -8.29
C GLU A 4 8.19 -1.19 -6.99
N MET A 5 9.09 -0.73 -6.13
CA MET A 5 8.75 -0.10 -4.85
C MET A 5 8.53 1.39 -5.06
N HIS A 6 7.41 1.88 -4.54
CA HIS A 6 7.06 3.29 -4.54
C HIS A 6 6.95 3.80 -3.11
N ASP A 7 7.31 5.06 -2.88
CA ASP A 7 7.09 5.71 -1.58
C ASP A 7 5.72 6.39 -1.64
N PRO A 8 4.69 5.84 -0.99
CA PRO A 8 3.36 6.42 -1.01
C PRO A 8 3.34 7.78 -0.32
N VAL A 9 2.38 8.62 -0.68
CA VAL A 9 2.22 9.96 -0.11
C VAL A 9 0.91 9.99 0.67
N TRP A 10 0.97 10.42 1.93
CA TRP A 10 -0.20 10.62 2.78
C TRP A 10 -0.09 11.96 3.52
N THR A 11 -1.25 12.53 3.83
CA THR A 11 -1.36 13.82 4.54
C THR A 11 -1.86 13.65 5.98
N GLY A 12 -2.48 12.50 6.29
CA GLY A 12 -2.99 12.18 7.61
C GLY A 12 -2.93 10.70 7.95
N THR A 13 -3.52 10.33 9.10
CA THR A 13 -3.56 8.96 9.63
C THR A 13 -4.98 8.60 10.06
N ALA A 14 -5.48 7.46 9.59
CA ALA A 14 -6.79 6.90 9.89
C ALA A 14 -6.67 5.57 10.64
N TYR A 15 -7.39 5.43 11.75
CA TYR A 15 -7.39 4.19 12.55
C TYR A 15 -8.37 3.14 12.02
N THR A 16 -9.38 3.56 11.27
CA THR A 16 -10.46 2.72 10.73
C THR A 16 -10.66 3.01 9.26
N HIS A 17 -10.92 1.98 8.46
CA HIS A 17 -11.32 2.14 7.06
C HIS A 17 -12.80 2.57 6.97
N ASP A 18 -13.04 3.88 6.91
CA ASP A 18 -14.36 4.46 6.61
C ASP A 18 -14.39 4.92 5.15
N GLY A 19 -14.23 3.98 4.22
CA GLY A 19 -13.96 4.32 2.82
C GLY A 19 -14.51 3.30 1.85
N VAL A 20 -15.84 3.20 1.73
CA VAL A 20 -16.44 2.45 0.62
C VAL A 20 -16.28 3.25 -0.65
N GLN A 21 -15.22 3.02 -1.43
CA GLN A 21 -15.16 3.55 -2.78
C GLN A 21 -15.07 2.42 -3.80
N ARG A 22 -16.12 2.41 -4.62
CA ARG A 22 -16.12 1.73 -5.89
C ARG A 22 -15.13 2.49 -6.78
N VAL A 23 -13.94 1.93 -6.97
CA VAL A 23 -13.05 2.38 -8.04
C VAL A 23 -13.77 2.07 -9.35
N GLY A 24 -14.44 3.09 -9.89
CA GLY A 24 -15.09 3.01 -11.18
C GLY A 24 -14.03 2.86 -12.26
N ASP A 25 -14.17 1.79 -13.05
CA ASP A 25 -13.45 1.49 -14.27
C ASP A 25 -13.62 2.63 -15.28
N ASP A 26 -12.84 3.71 -15.15
CA ASP A 26 -12.83 4.82 -16.10
C ASP A 26 -11.37 5.20 -16.35
N GLY A 27 -10.81 4.55 -17.38
CA GLY A 27 -9.41 4.53 -17.74
C GLY A 27 -8.86 5.90 -18.07
N ASN A 28 -8.30 6.56 -17.06
CA ASN A 28 -7.54 7.78 -17.23
C ASN A 28 -6.17 7.61 -16.55
N THR A 29 -5.11 7.59 -17.36
CA THR A 29 -3.73 7.34 -16.93
C THR A 29 -3.22 8.34 -15.89
N GLU A 30 -3.78 9.55 -15.89
CA GLU A 30 -3.50 10.58 -14.89
C GLU A 30 -4.08 10.22 -13.51
N ARG A 31 -5.18 9.45 -13.44
CA ARG A 31 -5.70 8.93 -12.16
C ARG A 31 -4.87 7.77 -11.64
N PHE A 32 -4.24 6.97 -12.51
CA PHE A 32 -3.41 5.86 -12.04
C PHE A 32 -2.18 6.34 -11.28
N SER A 33 -1.63 7.52 -11.60
CA SER A 33 -0.56 8.12 -10.79
C SER A 33 -1.04 8.49 -9.38
N ALA A 34 -2.25 9.04 -9.25
CA ALA A 34 -2.82 9.37 -7.95
C ALA A 34 -3.21 8.12 -7.14
N VAL A 35 -3.61 7.04 -7.82
CA VAL A 35 -3.85 5.74 -7.16
C VAL A 35 -2.53 5.12 -6.73
N ALA A 36 -1.46 5.28 -7.53
CA ALA A 36 -0.11 4.81 -7.22
C ALA A 36 0.42 5.37 -5.87
N ASP A 37 0.12 6.63 -5.53
CA ASP A 37 0.46 7.24 -4.24
C ASP A 37 -0.15 6.50 -3.03
N HIS A 38 -1.16 5.64 -3.23
CA HIS A 38 -1.80 4.90 -2.14
C HIS A 38 -1.19 3.50 -1.90
N TYR A 39 -0.32 3.04 -2.81
CA TYR A 39 0.21 1.69 -2.83
C TYR A 39 1.73 1.73 -2.73
N LEU A 40 2.29 0.71 -2.08
CA LEU A 40 3.74 0.64 -1.84
C LEU A 40 4.47 -0.22 -2.88
N LEU A 41 3.75 -1.09 -3.59
CA LEU A 41 4.30 -2.01 -4.60
C LEU A 41 3.43 -2.06 -5.85
N SER A 42 4.07 -2.24 -7.00
CA SER A 42 3.42 -2.63 -8.26
C SER A 42 4.13 -3.84 -8.84
N ALA A 43 3.36 -4.80 -9.39
CA ALA A 43 3.91 -6.02 -9.99
C ALA A 43 4.42 -5.86 -11.44
N SER A 44 3.98 -4.81 -12.15
CA SER A 44 4.30 -4.48 -13.54
C SER A 44 5.10 -3.17 -13.67
N GLY A 45 5.24 -2.39 -12.59
CA GLY A 45 6.04 -1.17 -12.52
C GLY A 45 5.23 0.12 -12.59
N PHE A 46 5.84 1.27 -12.32
CA PHE A 46 5.18 2.58 -12.40
C PHE A 46 5.50 3.27 -13.73
N PRO A 47 4.51 3.70 -14.53
CA PRO A 47 3.07 3.62 -14.28
C PRO A 47 2.50 2.19 -14.48
N PRO A 48 1.56 1.75 -13.62
CA PRO A 48 1.01 0.40 -13.70
C PRO A 48 0.19 0.21 -14.97
N GLU A 49 0.30 -0.97 -15.58
CA GLU A 49 -0.52 -1.35 -16.74
C GLU A 49 -1.99 -1.57 -16.34
N TRP A 50 -2.23 -2.03 -15.12
CA TRP A 50 -3.57 -2.32 -14.58
C TRP A 50 -3.69 -1.87 -13.12
N PRO A 51 -4.85 -1.36 -12.67
CA PRO A 51 -5.06 -1.01 -11.26
C PRO A 51 -5.02 -2.24 -10.33
N THR A 52 -5.28 -3.43 -10.86
CA THR A 52 -5.15 -4.72 -10.14
C THR A 52 -3.71 -5.17 -9.94
N ASP A 53 -2.76 -4.51 -10.61
CA ASP A 53 -1.34 -4.81 -10.53
C ASP A 53 -0.63 -4.09 -9.37
N LEU A 54 -1.27 -3.04 -8.86
CA LEU A 54 -0.86 -2.38 -7.62
C LEU A 54 -1.15 -3.31 -6.43
N GLU A 55 -0.12 -3.63 -5.68
CA GLU A 55 -0.19 -4.45 -4.47
C GLU A 55 0.10 -3.58 -3.24
N LEU A 56 -0.41 -4.01 -2.09
CA LEU A 56 -0.16 -3.34 -0.80
C LEU A 56 -0.68 -1.90 -0.73
N LYS A 57 -2.00 -1.73 -0.83
CA LYS A 57 -2.66 -0.47 -0.48
C LYS A 57 -2.42 -0.18 1.00
N ILE A 58 -1.88 0.99 1.32
CA ILE A 58 -1.66 1.43 2.73
C ILE A 58 -2.31 2.77 3.03
N VAL A 59 -2.63 3.55 2.00
CA VAL A 59 -3.32 4.84 2.13
C VAL A 59 -4.77 4.69 1.68
N ASP A 60 -5.66 5.31 2.44
CA ASP A 60 -7.07 5.43 2.10
C ASP A 60 -7.30 6.50 1.04
N GLU A 61 -8.53 6.60 0.52
CA GLU A 61 -8.89 7.56 -0.53
C GLU A 61 -8.88 9.01 -0.08
N GLU A 62 -8.92 9.23 1.21
CA GLU A 62 -8.72 10.53 1.83
C GLU A 62 -7.24 10.92 2.00
N MET A 63 -6.30 10.19 1.38
CA MET A 63 -4.85 10.37 1.58
C MET A 63 -4.43 10.17 3.05
N ASN A 64 -5.16 9.32 3.77
CA ASN A 64 -4.88 8.96 5.14
C ASN A 64 -4.21 7.59 5.19
N LEU A 65 -3.03 7.51 5.79
CA LEU A 65 -2.40 6.23 6.11
C LEU A 65 -3.37 5.42 6.99
N ASN A 66 -3.66 4.17 6.68
CA ASN A 66 -4.66 3.39 7.41
C ASN A 66 -4.07 2.14 8.06
N ARG A 67 -4.32 1.95 9.35
CA ARG A 67 -3.82 0.79 10.12
C ARG A 67 -4.31 -0.56 9.59
N GLU A 68 -5.58 -0.67 9.22
CA GLU A 68 -6.16 -1.90 8.69
C GLU A 68 -5.60 -2.25 7.31
N LEU A 69 -5.38 -1.21 6.49
CA LEU A 69 -4.72 -1.35 5.19
C LEU A 69 -3.27 -1.80 5.35
N LEU A 70 -2.51 -1.20 6.27
CA LEU A 70 -1.14 -1.61 6.60
C LEU A 70 -1.06 -3.08 7.06
N ARG A 71 -1.97 -3.53 7.94
CA ARG A 71 -2.04 -4.94 8.37
C ARG A 71 -2.41 -5.89 7.23
N SER A 72 -3.35 -5.48 6.39
CA SER A 72 -3.78 -6.26 5.22
C SER A 72 -2.65 -6.37 4.20
N ALA A 73 -1.95 -5.26 3.95
CA ALA A 73 -0.77 -5.20 3.10
C ALA A 73 0.33 -6.14 3.61
N ARG A 74 0.60 -6.17 4.92
CA ARG A 74 1.58 -7.11 5.48
C ARG A 74 1.18 -8.57 5.24
N THR A 75 -0.07 -8.92 5.50
CA THR A 75 -0.59 -10.27 5.23
C THR A 75 -0.49 -10.63 3.74
N ARG A 76 -0.75 -9.66 2.87
CA ARG A 76 -0.67 -9.83 1.41
C ARG A 76 0.77 -10.01 0.94
N LEU A 77 1.69 -9.24 1.50
CA LEU A 77 3.13 -9.37 1.27
C LEU A 77 3.61 -10.78 1.60
N GLU A 78 3.16 -11.34 2.73
CA GLU A 78 3.48 -12.73 3.10
C GLU A 78 2.97 -13.74 2.07
N GLN A 79 1.80 -13.51 1.47
CA GLN A 79 1.22 -14.34 0.40
C GLN A 79 1.90 -14.17 -0.96
N LEU A 80 2.69 -13.11 -1.17
CA LEU A 80 3.50 -12.93 -2.36
C LEU A 80 4.74 -13.81 -2.27
N ASP A 81 4.62 -15.05 -2.76
CA ASP A 81 5.76 -15.98 -2.94
C ASP A 81 6.58 -15.66 -4.20
N ASP A 82 6.01 -14.91 -5.16
CA ASP A 82 6.70 -14.45 -6.37
C ASP A 82 7.64 -13.25 -6.14
N LEU A 83 7.56 -12.59 -4.98
CA LEU A 83 8.43 -11.49 -4.60
C LEU A 83 9.67 -12.01 -3.86
N ASP A 84 10.85 -11.59 -4.32
CA ASP A 84 12.12 -11.94 -3.68
C ASP A 84 12.13 -11.60 -2.18
N PRO A 85 12.78 -12.42 -1.34
CA PRO A 85 12.80 -12.21 0.11
C PRO A 85 13.49 -10.90 0.53
N GLU A 86 14.42 -10.39 -0.29
CA GLU A 86 15.12 -9.11 -0.04
C GLU A 86 14.17 -7.90 -0.09
N PRO A 87 13.50 -7.59 -1.22
CA PRO A 87 12.52 -6.49 -1.25
C PRO A 87 11.34 -6.76 -0.32
N LYS A 88 10.95 -8.03 -0.12
CA LYS A 88 9.91 -8.40 0.84
C LYS A 88 10.25 -7.97 2.26
N ALA A 89 11.48 -8.20 2.72
CA ALA A 89 11.92 -7.78 4.04
C ALA A 89 11.96 -6.24 4.18
N VAL A 90 12.41 -5.52 3.14
CA VAL A 90 12.42 -4.04 3.16
C VAL A 90 11.01 -3.48 3.28
N VAL A 91 10.05 -4.08 2.58
CA VAL A 91 8.65 -3.66 2.64
C VAL A 91 8.03 -3.97 4.00
N ASP A 92 8.28 -5.16 4.55
CA ASP A 92 7.78 -5.52 5.90
C ASP A 92 8.32 -4.57 6.97
N ASP A 93 9.61 -4.21 6.89
CA ASP A 93 10.25 -3.25 7.79
C ASP A 93 9.63 -1.85 7.64
N ARG A 94 9.38 -1.40 6.41
CA ARG A 94 8.72 -0.12 6.13
C ARG A 94 7.30 -0.09 6.68
N LEU A 95 6.50 -1.13 6.46
CA LEU A 95 5.14 -1.24 7.00
C LEU A 95 5.13 -1.25 8.52
N THR A 96 6.06 -1.99 9.14
CA THR A 96 6.22 -2.08 10.60
C THR A 96 6.61 -0.73 11.18
N THR A 97 7.55 -0.04 10.53
CA THR A 97 7.98 1.31 10.89
C THR A 97 6.82 2.30 10.79
N LEU A 98 6.07 2.32 9.68
CA LEU A 98 4.90 3.20 9.52
C LEU A 98 3.82 2.93 10.57
N LEU A 99 3.56 1.66 10.88
CA LEU A 99 2.66 1.28 11.97
C LEU A 99 3.16 1.80 13.32
N ALA A 100 4.45 1.65 13.61
CA ALA A 100 5.04 2.11 14.85
C ALA A 100 5.02 3.64 14.95
N GLU A 101 5.53 4.36 13.94
CA GLU A 101 5.66 5.82 13.95
C GLU A 101 4.31 6.56 13.96
N HIS A 102 3.33 6.07 13.19
CA HIS A 102 2.06 6.79 13.02
C HIS A 102 0.93 6.28 13.92
N PHE A 103 1.00 5.01 14.34
CA PHE A 103 -0.07 4.39 15.11
C PHE A 103 0.38 3.91 16.48
N GLU A 104 1.53 4.39 17.00
CA GLU A 104 2.12 4.11 18.33
C GLU A 104 1.14 3.50 19.35
N ASP A 105 0.86 2.20 19.17
CA ASP A 105 0.15 1.28 20.06
C ASP A 105 -0.01 -0.09 19.35
N ALA A 106 1.12 -0.72 19.11
CA ALA A 106 1.20 -2.17 19.19
C ALA A 106 2.40 -2.53 20.06
N GLY A 107 2.48 -1.91 21.24
CA GLY A 107 3.11 -2.57 22.37
C GLY A 107 2.37 -3.88 22.57
N PHE A 108 2.92 -4.96 22.03
CA PHE A 108 2.60 -6.29 22.49
C PHE A 108 3.12 -6.37 23.93
N GLU A 109 2.23 -6.16 24.90
CA GLU A 109 2.35 -6.75 26.25
C GLU A 109 1.60 -8.10 26.26
#